data_AF-A0A2I3GAY5-F1
#
_entry.id   AF-A0A2I3GAY5-F1
#
_cell.length_a   1.000
_cell.length_b   1.000
_cell.length_c   1.000
_cell.angle_alpha   90.00
_cell.angle_beta   90.00
_cell.angle_gamma   90.00
#
_symmetry.space_group_name_H-M   'P 1'
#
loop_
_entity.id
_entity.type
_entity.pdbx_description
1 polymer ?
#
loop_
_entity_poly.entity_id
_entity_poly.type
_entity_poly.pdbx_seq_one_letter_code
_entity_poly.pdbx_strand_id
1 'polypeptide(L)'
;MAAPSAGSWSTFQHKELMAADRGRRMLGVCGMHPHHQETLKKNRVVLAKQLLLSELLEHLLEKDIITLEMRELIQAKVGSFSQNVELLNLLPKRGPQAFDAFCEALRETKQGHLEDVLLTTLSGLQHVLPPLSCDYDLSLPFPVCESCPLHKKLRLSTEIGSCFVTQAGMQ
;
A
#
# COMPACT_ATOMS: atom_id res chain seq x y z
N MET A 1 -30.36 77.62 25.79
CA MET A 1 -29.50 78.15 24.71
C MET A 1 -28.28 77.24 24.68
N ALA A 2 -28.13 76.29 23.75
CA ALA A 2 -27.89 76.37 22.31
C ALA A 2 -26.55 75.63 22.07
N ALA A 3 -26.55 74.59 21.25
CA ALA A 3 -25.34 73.92 20.77
C ALA A 3 -24.57 74.83 19.78
N PRO A 4 -23.33 74.49 19.41
CA PRO A 4 -23.20 73.87 18.09
C PRO A 4 -22.13 72.77 17.93
N SER A 5 -22.56 71.83 17.07
CA SER A 5 -22.00 70.87 16.12
C SER A 5 -20.53 70.90 15.64
N ALA A 6 -20.19 69.75 15.02
CA ALA A 6 -19.09 69.39 14.10
C ALA A 6 -17.86 68.79 14.81
N GLY A 7 -17.48 67.52 14.66
CA GLY A 7 -17.59 66.60 13.53
C GLY A 7 -16.18 66.35 12.99
N SER A 8 -15.62 65.14 13.08
CA SER A 8 -14.61 64.71 12.09
C SER A 8 -14.25 63.21 12.17
N TRP A 9 -14.84 62.43 11.26
CA TRP A 9 -14.23 61.41 10.41
C TRP A 9 -13.26 60.40 11.04
N SER A 10 -13.81 59.21 11.27
CA SER A 10 -13.14 57.93 11.32
C SER A 10 -12.45 57.58 10.00
N THR A 11 -11.13 57.77 9.90
CA THR A 11 -10.26 56.98 9.01
C THR A 11 -8.83 57.29 9.36
N PHE A 12 -8.06 56.33 9.87
CA PHE A 12 -6.70 56.12 9.38
C PHE A 12 -6.34 54.66 9.62
N GLN A 13 -6.36 53.96 8.50
CA GLN A 13 -6.08 52.55 8.36
C GLN A 13 -4.65 52.29 8.82
N HIS A 14 -4.50 51.55 9.91
CA HIS A 14 -3.22 50.91 10.18
C HIS A 14 -3.17 49.59 9.43
N LYS A 15 -2.75 49.71 8.17
CA LYS A 15 -1.74 48.87 7.55
C LYS A 15 -1.96 47.36 7.75
N GLU A 16 -2.92 46.84 7.00
CA GLU A 16 -2.87 45.47 6.53
C GLU A 16 -1.61 45.29 5.67
N LEU A 17 -0.76 44.32 6.01
CA LEU A 17 0.05 43.57 5.04
C LEU A 17 0.79 42.43 5.76
N MET A 18 0.63 41.25 5.18
CA MET A 18 1.30 39.97 5.45
C MET A 18 0.55 38.96 6.34
N ALA A 19 -0.68 38.63 5.94
CA ALA A 19 -1.27 37.30 6.19
C ALA A 19 -1.09 36.43 4.94
N ALA A 20 0.15 36.05 4.65
CA ALA A 20 0.47 35.02 3.66
C ALA A 20 1.00 33.78 4.36
N ASP A 21 0.19 33.19 5.23
CA ASP A 21 0.26 31.76 5.50
C ASP A 21 -1.06 31.14 5.06
N ARG A 22 -1.22 31.00 3.74
CA ARG A 22 -2.07 29.94 3.18
C ARG A 22 -1.27 28.64 3.24
N GLY A 23 -0.73 28.34 4.42
CA GLY A 23 -0.26 27.02 4.80
C GLY A 23 -1.44 26.09 4.60
N ARG A 24 -1.46 25.51 3.41
CA ARG A 24 -2.35 24.46 2.98
C ARG A 24 -2.38 23.45 4.12
N ARG A 25 -3.44 23.47 4.93
CA ARG A 25 -3.81 22.37 5.83
C ARG A 25 -4.16 21.17 4.95
N MET A 26 -3.17 20.59 4.29
CA MET A 26 -3.16 19.18 4.01
C MET A 26 -2.95 18.54 5.38
N LEU A 27 -4.05 18.44 6.15
CA LEU A 27 -4.28 17.25 6.95
C LEU A 27 -4.24 16.11 5.93
N GLY A 28 -3.02 15.69 5.56
CA GLY A 28 -2.81 14.45 4.87
C GLY A 28 -3.37 13.43 5.82
N VAL A 29 -4.60 13.01 5.56
CA VAL A 29 -5.18 11.84 6.22
C VAL A 29 -4.15 10.78 5.94
N CYS A 30 -3.35 10.41 6.94
CA CYS A 30 -2.33 9.38 6.82
C CYS A 30 -3.06 8.05 6.75
N GLY A 31 -3.77 7.83 5.65
CA GLY A 31 -4.53 6.62 5.38
C GLY A 31 -3.59 5.48 4.99
N MET A 32 -4.17 4.31 4.85
CA MET A 32 -3.46 3.12 4.36
C MET A 32 -2.82 3.38 2.98
N HIS A 33 -1.68 2.74 2.69
CA HIS A 33 -1.00 2.89 1.40
C HIS A 33 -1.92 2.53 0.20
N PRO A 34 -1.91 3.26 -0.93
CA PRO A 34 -2.84 3.04 -2.04
C PRO A 34 -2.83 1.61 -2.60
N HIS A 35 -1.66 0.97 -2.67
CA HIS A 35 -1.56 -0.41 -3.15
C HIS A 35 -2.22 -1.40 -2.18
N HIS A 36 -2.12 -1.16 -0.87
CA HIS A 36 -2.79 -1.97 0.14
C HIS A 36 -4.32 -1.79 0.05
N GLN A 37 -4.79 -0.56 -0.17
CA GLN A 37 -6.21 -0.29 -0.38
C GLN A 37 -6.75 -0.99 -1.63
N GLU A 38 -6.03 -0.92 -2.74
CA GLU A 38 -6.42 -1.58 -3.99
C GLU A 38 -6.45 -3.10 -3.83
N THR A 39 -5.48 -3.68 -3.11
CA THR A 39 -5.48 -5.11 -2.76
C THR A 39 -6.73 -5.52 -1.98
N LEU A 40 -7.12 -4.75 -0.95
CA LEU A 40 -8.35 -5.01 -0.19
C LEU A 40 -9.60 -4.88 -1.07
N LYS A 41 -9.62 -3.90 -1.98
CA LYS A 41 -10.73 -3.64 -2.88
C LYS A 41 -10.92 -4.77 -3.90
N LYS A 42 -9.84 -5.26 -4.53
CA LYS A 42 -9.88 -6.36 -5.50
C LYS A 42 -10.34 -7.67 -4.88
N ASN A 43 -9.90 -7.95 -3.65
CA ASN A 43 -10.24 -9.20 -2.95
C ASN A 43 -11.50 -9.07 -2.06
N ARG A 44 -12.21 -7.94 -2.12
CA ARG A 44 -13.26 -7.59 -1.17
C ARG A 44 -14.33 -8.67 -1.01
N VAL A 45 -14.79 -9.27 -2.09
CA VAL A 45 -15.84 -10.30 -2.05
C VAL A 45 -15.33 -11.60 -1.42
N VAL A 46 -14.09 -11.99 -1.72
CA VAL A 46 -13.45 -13.21 -1.17
C VAL A 46 -13.28 -13.04 0.34
N LEU A 47 -12.69 -11.91 0.75
CA LEU A 47 -12.52 -11.56 2.15
C LEU A 47 -13.86 -11.52 2.88
N ALA A 48 -14.86 -10.83 2.33
CA ALA A 48 -16.16 -10.69 2.97
C ALA A 48 -16.90 -12.02 3.19
N LYS A 49 -16.61 -13.05 2.39
CA LYS A 49 -17.22 -14.38 2.54
C LYS A 49 -16.48 -15.30 3.51
N GLN A 50 -15.15 -15.21 3.56
CA GLN A 50 -14.30 -16.18 4.26
C GLN A 50 -13.76 -15.68 5.60
N LEU A 51 -13.86 -14.37 5.86
CA LEU A 51 -13.31 -13.77 7.06
C LEU A 51 -14.16 -14.11 8.30
N LEU A 52 -13.50 -14.64 9.34
CA LEU A 52 -14.08 -14.89 10.65
C LEU A 52 -13.83 -13.69 11.57
N LEU A 53 -14.87 -12.90 11.85
CA LEU A 53 -14.72 -11.64 12.56
C LEU A 53 -14.44 -11.75 14.06
N SER A 54 -14.97 -12.76 14.74
CA SER A 54 -14.99 -12.82 16.20
C SER A 54 -13.59 -12.69 16.80
N GLU A 55 -12.69 -13.60 16.43
CA GLU A 55 -11.31 -13.64 16.92
C GLU A 55 -10.47 -12.52 16.29
N LEU A 56 -10.72 -12.20 15.01
CA LEU A 56 -9.98 -11.16 14.30
C LEU A 56 -10.16 -9.77 14.92
N LEU A 57 -11.39 -9.43 15.33
CA LEU A 57 -11.65 -8.15 15.98
C LEU A 57 -10.91 -8.02 17.31
N GLU A 58 -10.62 -9.12 18.02
CA GLU A 58 -9.88 -9.10 19.30
C GLU A 58 -8.43 -8.72 19.08
N HIS A 59 -7.77 -9.37 18.13
CA HIS A 59 -6.41 -8.99 17.72
C HIS A 59 -6.31 -7.55 17.19
N LEU A 60 -7.32 -7.08 16.45
CA LEU A 60 -7.34 -5.71 15.94
C LEU A 60 -7.62 -4.65 17.02
N LEU A 61 -8.34 -5.01 18.09
CA LEU A 61 -8.47 -4.14 19.28
C LEU A 61 -7.16 -4.10 20.06
N GLU A 62 -6.51 -5.24 20.26
CA GLU A 62 -5.24 -5.33 20.99
C GLU A 62 -4.12 -4.51 20.34
N LYS A 63 -4.13 -4.43 19.00
CA LYS A 63 -3.20 -3.60 18.22
C LYS A 63 -3.66 -2.15 18.02
N ASP A 64 -4.73 -1.72 18.69
CA ASP A 64 -5.33 -0.38 18.60
C ASP A 64 -5.67 0.07 17.15
N ILE A 65 -5.89 -0.88 16.23
CA ILE A 65 -6.25 -0.57 14.83
C ILE A 65 -7.72 -0.14 14.73
N ILE A 66 -8.57 -0.82 15.50
CA ILE A 66 -9.98 -0.46 15.66
C ILE A 66 -10.24 -0.13 17.13
N THR A 67 -11.26 0.67 17.41
CA THR A 67 -11.70 0.93 18.79
C THR A 67 -12.92 0.08 19.12
N LEU A 68 -13.24 0.01 20.42
CA LEU A 68 -14.43 -0.70 20.91
C LEU A 68 -15.72 -0.20 20.24
N GLU A 69 -15.88 1.12 20.09
CA GLU A 69 -17.03 1.74 19.41
C GLU A 69 -17.18 1.22 17.97
N MET A 70 -16.06 1.05 17.25
CA MET A 70 -16.09 0.56 15.88
C MET A 70 -16.40 -0.93 15.80
N ARG A 71 -15.95 -1.72 16.78
CA ARG A 71 -16.37 -3.11 16.92
C ARG A 71 -17.90 -3.18 17.09
N GLU A 72 -18.48 -2.35 17.95
CA GLU A 72 -19.94 -2.31 18.16
C GLU A 72 -20.67 -1.93 16.86
N LEU A 73 -20.18 -0.93 16.13
CA LEU A 73 -20.69 -0.53 14.81
C LEU A 73 -20.65 -1.66 13.79
N ILE A 74 -19.56 -2.43 13.76
CA ILE A 74 -19.43 -3.60 12.90
C ILE A 74 -20.45 -4.66 13.32
N GLN A 75 -20.51 -5.02 14.59
CA GLN A 75 -21.39 -6.06 15.11
C GLN A 75 -22.88 -5.72 14.97
N ALA A 76 -23.24 -4.43 14.99
CA ALA A 76 -24.59 -3.95 14.76
C ALA A 76 -25.10 -4.24 13.34
N LYS A 77 -24.23 -4.55 12.38
CA LYS A 77 -24.66 -4.98 11.03
C LYS A 77 -25.26 -6.39 11.08
N VAL A 78 -26.35 -6.57 10.35
CA VAL A 78 -27.02 -7.86 10.23
C VAL A 78 -26.24 -8.75 9.26
N GLY A 79 -25.76 -9.89 9.76
CA GLY A 79 -25.11 -10.95 8.98
C GLY A 79 -23.59 -10.78 8.83
N SER A 80 -22.86 -11.88 8.94
CA SER A 80 -21.39 -11.93 8.92
C SER A 80 -20.78 -11.23 7.70
N PHE A 81 -21.36 -11.42 6.51
CA PHE A 81 -20.89 -10.75 5.29
C PHE A 81 -20.93 -9.22 5.41
N SER A 82 -22.03 -8.66 5.93
CA SER A 82 -22.20 -7.21 6.08
C SER A 82 -21.24 -6.65 7.12
N GLN A 83 -21.05 -7.37 8.23
CA GLN A 83 -20.06 -7.04 9.25
C GLN A 83 -18.64 -7.03 8.65
N ASN A 84 -18.27 -8.06 7.86
CA ASN A 84 -16.96 -8.18 7.22
C ASN A 84 -16.71 -7.00 6.27
N VAL A 85 -17.72 -6.64 5.47
CA VAL A 85 -17.70 -5.50 4.54
C VAL A 85 -17.49 -4.19 5.30
N GLU A 86 -18.11 -4.01 6.46
CA GLU A 86 -17.93 -2.83 7.30
C GLU A 86 -16.50 -2.73 7.84
N LEU A 87 -15.93 -3.82 8.36
CA LEU A 87 -14.53 -3.86 8.78
C LEU A 87 -13.59 -3.45 7.63
N LEU A 88 -13.77 -4.03 6.45
CA LEU A 88 -12.96 -3.73 5.26
C LEU A 88 -13.10 -2.26 4.79
N ASN A 89 -14.19 -1.58 5.12
CA ASN A 89 -14.36 -0.14 4.86
C ASN A 89 -13.64 0.76 5.86
N LEU A 90 -13.47 0.25 7.09
CA LEU A 90 -12.84 0.99 8.17
C LEU A 90 -11.32 0.94 8.09
N LEU A 91 -10.74 -0.20 7.68
CA LEU A 91 -9.29 -0.41 7.61
C LEU A 91 -8.53 0.70 6.85
N PRO A 92 -8.93 1.13 5.64
CA PRO A 92 -8.20 2.17 4.89
C PRO A 92 -8.07 3.51 5.63
N LYS A 93 -9.00 3.79 6.56
CA LYS A 93 -9.07 5.04 7.33
C LYS A 93 -8.20 5.02 8.61
N ARG A 94 -7.66 3.86 8.99
CA ARG A 94 -6.87 3.66 10.24
C ARG A 94 -5.42 4.01 10.13
N GLY A 95 -4.93 4.04 8.90
CA GLY A 95 -3.61 4.49 8.57
C GLY A 95 -2.69 3.40 8.07
N PRO A 96 -1.39 3.69 7.95
CA PRO A 96 -0.45 2.86 7.21
C PRO A 96 -0.25 1.48 7.84
N GLN A 97 -0.23 1.39 9.17
CA GLN A 97 -0.01 0.14 9.93
C GLN A 97 -1.21 -0.82 9.90
N ALA A 98 -2.38 -0.34 9.51
CA ALA A 98 -3.61 -1.13 9.59
C ALA A 98 -3.61 -2.34 8.66
N PHE A 99 -2.88 -2.26 7.54
CA PHE A 99 -2.77 -3.39 6.61
C PHE A 99 -1.88 -4.50 7.18
N ASP A 100 -0.72 -4.13 7.71
CA ASP A 100 0.24 -5.07 8.27
C ASP A 100 -0.35 -5.76 9.51
N ALA A 101 -0.94 -4.97 10.42
CA ALA A 101 -1.63 -5.49 11.59
C ALA A 101 -2.83 -6.39 11.22
N PHE A 102 -3.53 -6.11 10.11
CA PHE A 102 -4.58 -6.97 9.60
C PHE A 102 -4.03 -8.30 9.06
N CYS A 103 -2.90 -8.28 8.33
CA CYS A 103 -2.23 -9.50 7.87
C CYS A 103 -1.73 -10.35 9.05
N GLU A 104 -1.12 -9.71 10.05
CA GLU A 104 -0.71 -10.39 11.29
C GLU A 104 -1.92 -11.01 12.01
N ALA A 105 -3.02 -10.27 12.16
CA ALA A 105 -4.24 -10.80 12.77
C ALA A 105 -4.79 -12.01 11.99
N LEU A 106 -4.77 -11.99 10.66
CA LEU A 106 -5.17 -13.13 9.83
C LEU A 106 -4.29 -14.36 10.08
N ARG A 107 -2.99 -14.17 10.32
CA ARG A 107 -2.07 -15.27 10.63
C ARG A 107 -2.36 -15.86 12.00
N GLU A 108 -2.55 -15.02 13.02
CA GLU A 108 -2.86 -15.45 14.39
C GLU A 108 -4.20 -16.19 14.49
N THR A 109 -5.22 -15.73 13.76
CA THR A 109 -6.54 -16.41 13.70
C THR A 109 -6.56 -17.63 12.78
N LYS A 110 -5.40 -18.11 12.32
CA LYS A 110 -5.26 -19.26 11.41
C LYS A 110 -5.97 -19.08 10.06
N GLN A 111 -6.18 -17.84 9.65
CA GLN A 111 -6.73 -17.44 8.36
C GLN A 111 -5.65 -17.02 7.36
N GLY A 112 -4.45 -17.61 7.46
CA GLY A 112 -3.28 -17.26 6.63
C GLY A 112 -3.51 -17.39 5.12
N HIS A 113 -4.42 -18.26 4.68
CA HIS A 113 -4.81 -18.33 3.26
C HIS A 113 -5.38 -17.00 2.72
N LEU A 114 -6.00 -16.17 3.57
CA LEU A 114 -6.45 -14.83 3.18
C LEU A 114 -5.28 -13.85 3.12
N GLU A 115 -4.30 -13.96 4.02
CA GLU A 115 -3.04 -13.19 3.95
C GLU A 115 -2.32 -13.48 2.62
N ASP A 116 -2.18 -14.75 2.25
CA ASP A 116 -1.55 -15.17 0.99
C ASP A 116 -2.24 -14.55 -0.24
N VAL A 117 -3.58 -14.53 -0.24
CA VAL A 117 -4.38 -13.89 -1.32
C VAL A 117 -4.09 -12.39 -1.41
N LEU A 118 -3.97 -11.70 -0.28
CA LEU A 118 -3.64 -10.28 -0.23
C LEU A 118 -2.22 -10.03 -0.73
N LEU A 119 -1.23 -10.78 -0.24
CA LEU A 119 0.18 -10.60 -0.60
C LEU A 119 0.44 -10.94 -2.07
N THR A 120 -0.19 -12.00 -2.59
CA THR A 120 -0.13 -12.36 -4.01
C THR A 120 -0.67 -11.23 -4.89
N THR A 121 -1.83 -10.68 -4.53
CA THR A 121 -2.43 -9.56 -5.26
C THR A 121 -1.55 -8.31 -5.18
N LEU A 122 -1.01 -8.00 -4.00
CA LEU A 122 -0.15 -6.85 -3.77
C LEU A 122 1.14 -6.93 -4.58
N SER A 123 1.72 -8.12 -4.69
CA SER A 123 2.90 -8.38 -5.53
C SER A 123 2.56 -8.17 -7.01
N GLY A 124 1.41 -8.67 -7.45
CA GLY A 124 0.89 -8.43 -8.80
C GLY A 124 0.68 -6.95 -9.14
N LEU A 125 0.35 -6.09 -8.16
CA LEU A 125 0.25 -4.65 -8.39
C LEU A 125 1.62 -3.98 -8.58
N GLN A 126 2.65 -4.45 -7.87
CA GLN A 126 4.00 -3.89 -7.94
C GLN A 126 4.71 -4.22 -9.27
N HIS A 127 4.38 -5.36 -9.90
CA HIS A 127 4.95 -5.76 -11.18
C HIS A 127 4.28 -5.12 -12.42
N VAL A 128 3.16 -4.40 -12.25
CA VAL A 128 2.37 -3.83 -13.38
C VAL A 128 2.78 -2.39 -13.73
N LEU A 129 3.77 -1.81 -13.07
CA LEU A 129 4.46 -0.64 -13.60
C LEU A 129 5.59 -1.12 -14.53
N PRO A 130 5.50 -0.95 -15.87
CA PRO A 130 6.71 -0.85 -16.65
C PRO A 130 7.54 0.28 -16.02
N PRO A 131 8.87 0.17 -15.92
CA PRO A 131 9.68 1.34 -15.65
C PRO A 131 9.29 2.38 -16.70
N LEU A 132 8.62 3.46 -16.29
CA LEU A 132 8.50 4.63 -17.14
C LEU A 132 9.91 5.20 -17.22
N SER A 133 10.69 4.64 -18.14
CA SER A 133 11.94 5.16 -18.63
C SER A 133 11.61 6.45 -19.38
N CYS A 134 11.42 7.53 -18.63
CA CYS A 134 11.52 8.88 -19.15
C CYS A 134 12.95 9.38 -19.04
N ASP A 135 13.89 8.64 -19.63
CA ASP A 135 15.18 9.20 -20.01
C ASP A 135 15.00 9.82 -21.39
N TYR A 136 14.82 11.14 -21.36
CA TYR A 136 14.90 11.99 -22.53
C TYR A 136 16.30 11.83 -23.14
N ASP A 137 16.33 11.37 -24.38
CA ASP A 137 17.49 11.45 -25.26
C ASP A 137 17.78 12.94 -25.56
N LEU A 138 18.88 13.43 -25.02
CA LEU A 138 19.63 14.49 -25.69
C LEU A 138 21.13 14.28 -25.51
N SER A 139 21.63 13.14 -25.99
CA SER A 139 23.04 12.95 -26.35
C SER A 139 23.21 11.66 -27.17
N LEU A 140 22.71 11.66 -28.41
CA LEU A 140 23.24 10.77 -29.43
C LEU A 140 24.72 11.13 -29.68
N PRO A 141 25.61 10.14 -29.60
CA PRO A 141 26.20 9.64 -30.83
C PRO A 141 25.87 8.17 -30.98
N PHE A 142 25.31 7.85 -32.16
CA PHE A 142 24.97 6.52 -32.64
C PHE A 142 25.95 5.43 -32.18
N PRO A 143 25.47 4.28 -31.66
CA PRO A 143 26.35 3.13 -31.47
C PRO A 143 26.74 2.62 -32.85
N VAL A 144 27.99 2.85 -33.21
CA VAL A 144 28.66 2.21 -34.34
C VAL A 144 28.54 0.69 -34.15
N CYS A 145 27.84 0.05 -35.08
CA CYS A 145 27.94 -1.39 -35.25
C CYS A 145 29.25 -1.67 -35.98
N GLU A 146 30.31 -2.07 -35.26
CA GLU A 146 31.46 -2.71 -35.88
C GLU A 146 31.99 -3.88 -35.03
N SER A 147 31.90 -5.06 -35.65
CA SER A 147 32.85 -6.17 -35.60
C SER A 147 32.76 -7.23 -34.47
N CYS A 148 32.30 -8.42 -34.87
CA CYS A 148 32.65 -9.77 -34.36
C CYS A 148 34.18 -9.99 -34.33
N PRO A 149 34.77 -11.12 -33.85
CA PRO A 149 34.22 -12.34 -33.21
C PRO A 149 35.01 -12.79 -31.94
N LEU A 150 34.50 -13.73 -31.13
CA LEU A 150 35.39 -14.47 -30.20
C LEU A 150 35.31 -15.98 -30.35
N HIS A 151 36.41 -16.50 -30.88
CA HIS A 151 36.74 -17.88 -31.11
C HIS A 151 37.74 -18.34 -30.03
N LYS A 152 37.38 -19.42 -29.32
CA LYS A 152 38.23 -20.53 -28.86
C LYS A 152 39.29 -20.29 -27.75
N LYS A 153 39.34 -21.28 -26.83
CA LYS A 153 40.46 -21.78 -25.96
C LYS A 153 40.67 -21.11 -24.58
N LEU A 154 41.06 -21.76 -23.47
CA LEU A 154 41.31 -23.17 -23.06
C LEU A 154 41.80 -23.22 -21.56
N ARG A 155 41.42 -24.28 -20.79
CA ARG A 155 42.01 -24.89 -19.55
C ARG A 155 41.90 -24.12 -18.20
N LEU A 156 41.78 -24.74 -17.01
CA LEU A 156 42.35 -25.98 -16.45
C LEU A 156 41.42 -26.75 -15.45
N SER A 157 41.72 -28.04 -15.27
CA SER A 157 41.08 -29.08 -14.44
C SER A 157 41.42 -29.07 -12.95
N THR A 158 40.61 -29.75 -12.12
CA THR A 158 40.95 -30.72 -11.02
C THR A 158 39.61 -31.25 -10.48
N GLU A 159 39.08 -32.38 -10.97
CA GLU A 159 39.19 -33.77 -10.48
C GLU A 159 38.85 -34.02 -8.99
N ILE A 160 37.86 -34.89 -8.78
CA ILE A 160 37.69 -36.00 -7.81
C ILE A 160 36.15 -36.24 -7.78
N GLY A 161 35.56 -37.39 -8.10
CA GLY A 161 36.02 -38.71 -8.49
C GLY A 161 34.80 -39.64 -8.56
N SER A 162 34.98 -40.74 -9.31
CA SER A 162 34.22 -41.99 -9.33
C SER A 162 32.95 -42.11 -10.20
N CYS A 163 33.12 -42.97 -11.21
CA CYS A 163 32.18 -43.53 -12.16
C CYS A 163 31.26 -44.63 -11.58
N PHE A 164 30.17 -44.94 -12.31
CA PHE A 164 29.72 -46.26 -12.85
C PHE A 164 28.22 -46.10 -13.19
N VAL A 165 27.76 -45.97 -14.45
CA VAL A 165 27.66 -46.91 -15.60
C VAL A 165 26.95 -48.22 -15.29
N THR A 166 25.72 -48.36 -15.83
CA THR A 166 25.13 -49.46 -16.64
C THR A 166 23.60 -49.43 -16.46
N GLN A 167 22.71 -49.79 -17.39
CA GLN A 167 22.72 -50.03 -18.83
C GLN A 167 21.22 -50.23 -19.20
N ALA A 168 20.81 -49.75 -20.37
CA ALA A 168 19.52 -50.10 -20.97
C ALA A 168 19.51 -51.58 -21.39
N GLY A 169 18.43 -52.29 -21.08
CA GLY A 169 18.13 -53.62 -21.59
C GLY A 169 16.73 -53.64 -22.19
N MET A 170 16.66 -53.50 -23.51
CA MET A 170 15.50 -53.91 -24.30
C MET A 170 15.43 -55.43 -24.31
N GLN A 171 14.25 -55.97 -24.02
CA GLN A 171 13.71 -57.18 -24.65
C GLN A 171 12.19 -57.07 -24.64
#